data_AF-A0A1F7J6X1-F1
#
_entry.id   AF-A0A1F7J6X1-F1
#
_cell.length_a   1.000
_cell.length_b   1.000
_cell.length_c   1.000
_cell.angle_alpha   90.00
_cell.angle_beta   90.00
_cell.angle_gamma   90.00
#
_symmetry.space_group_name_H-M   'P 1'
#
loop_
_entity.id
_entity.type
_entity.pdbx_description
1 polymer ?
#
loop_
_entity_poly.entity_id
_entity_poly.type
_entity_poly.pdbx_seq_one_letter_code
_entity_poly.pdbx_strand_id
1 'polypeptide(L)'
;MTKLKKQENSIDNELINRFISLSVTIRLLLFALLKEIYILIFIGLFVILIYRWNFDKADMFFDFLKTSFWPLIVLFAIFLFKNEISSLISKGIVIILPGGHQLRLNEPAPQQETIQKNPEPKIIEDYKEKEKLHLVKIEALGKSYVALKTQLINTQIYLDFERNYRVVFGSQVDLLKRLRSIFPTGQAGKDIIFTFISTQRLFPVFASWTFTQYMNFLLTSNLINFSNDNYFITDKGKAFLAYIEILNYPQKGL
;
A
#
# COMPACT_ATOMS: atom_id res chain seq x y z
N MET A 1 33.27 66.18 -16.90
CA MET A 1 34.00 65.07 -16.25
C MET A 1 33.10 64.04 -15.52
N THR A 2 31.95 64.42 -14.97
CA THR A 2 31.07 63.51 -14.20
C THR A 2 30.36 62.41 -14.99
N LYS A 3 30.03 62.64 -16.28
CA LYS A 3 29.40 61.61 -17.13
C LYS A 3 30.35 60.47 -17.52
N LEU A 4 31.64 60.76 -17.71
CA LEU A 4 32.65 59.76 -18.08
C LEU A 4 32.95 58.79 -16.92
N LYS A 5 33.11 59.32 -15.68
CA LYS A 5 33.27 58.46 -14.49
C LYS A 5 32.08 57.54 -14.22
N LYS A 6 30.87 57.97 -14.56
CA LYS A 6 29.66 57.13 -14.39
C LYS A 6 29.61 55.99 -15.41
N GLN A 7 30.11 56.21 -16.61
CA GLN A 7 30.17 55.20 -17.67
C GLN A 7 31.25 54.15 -17.38
N GLU A 8 32.42 54.59 -16.89
CA GLU A 8 33.53 53.72 -16.48
C GLU A 8 33.10 52.78 -15.35
N ASN A 9 32.48 53.30 -14.28
CA ASN A 9 31.94 52.49 -13.18
C ASN A 9 30.83 51.51 -13.61
N SER A 10 30.10 51.80 -14.70
CA SER A 10 29.05 50.91 -15.20
C SER A 10 29.63 49.69 -15.92
N ILE A 11 30.73 49.89 -16.65
CA ILE A 11 31.41 48.83 -17.39
C ILE A 11 32.12 47.87 -16.42
N ASP A 12 32.79 48.43 -15.40
CA ASP A 12 33.49 47.62 -14.39
C ASP A 12 32.54 46.71 -13.60
N ASN A 13 31.37 47.23 -13.21
CA ASN A 13 30.36 46.43 -12.51
C ASN A 13 29.74 45.32 -13.39
N GLU A 14 29.56 45.57 -14.68
CA GLU A 14 29.07 44.54 -15.60
C GLU A 14 30.11 43.43 -15.79
N LEU A 15 31.39 43.78 -15.93
CA LEU A 15 32.49 42.82 -16.03
C LEU A 15 32.64 41.97 -14.76
N ILE A 16 32.55 42.60 -13.58
CA ILE A 16 32.60 41.89 -12.29
C ILE A 16 31.43 40.91 -12.17
N ASN A 17 30.21 41.32 -12.49
CA ASN A 17 29.03 40.45 -12.40
C ASN A 17 29.10 39.28 -13.40
N ARG A 18 29.58 39.53 -14.63
CA ARG A 18 29.83 38.46 -15.60
C ARG A 18 30.88 37.48 -15.08
N PHE A 19 31.98 37.96 -14.51
CA PHE A 19 33.02 37.10 -13.93
C PHE A 19 32.49 36.24 -12.77
N ILE A 20 31.68 36.82 -11.88
CA ILE A 20 31.03 36.09 -10.78
C ILE A 20 30.10 35.00 -11.33
N SER A 21 29.22 35.34 -12.28
CA SER A 21 28.30 34.36 -12.88
C SER A 21 29.03 33.20 -13.56
N LEU A 22 30.11 33.51 -14.30
CA LEU A 22 30.95 32.51 -14.96
C LEU A 22 31.61 31.58 -13.94
N SER A 23 32.15 32.14 -12.85
CA SER A 23 32.78 31.35 -11.78
C SER A 23 31.81 30.39 -11.09
N VAL A 24 30.54 30.78 -10.91
CA VAL A 24 29.50 29.93 -10.33
C VAL A 24 29.14 28.79 -11.28
N THR A 25 28.93 29.09 -12.58
CA THR A 25 28.62 28.05 -13.57
C THR A 25 29.76 27.04 -13.72
N ILE A 26 31.02 27.49 -13.68
CA ILE A 26 32.19 26.62 -13.75
C ILE A 26 32.27 25.72 -12.53
N ARG A 27 32.03 26.25 -11.32
CA ARG A 27 32.04 25.46 -10.07
C ARG A 27 30.96 24.37 -10.08
N LEU A 28 29.76 24.69 -10.54
CA LEU A 28 28.66 23.72 -10.63
C LEU A 28 28.97 22.60 -11.63
N LEU A 29 29.50 22.96 -12.80
CA LEU A 29 29.88 22.00 -13.83
C LEU A 29 31.04 21.10 -13.36
N LEU A 30 32.05 21.69 -12.71
CA LEU A 30 33.16 20.94 -12.12
C LEU A 30 32.67 19.95 -11.05
N PHE A 31 31.74 20.36 -10.19
CA PHE A 31 31.16 19.49 -9.16
C PHE A 31 30.36 18.33 -9.76
N ALA A 32 29.60 18.59 -10.83
CA ALA A 32 28.88 17.54 -11.55
C ALA A 32 29.84 16.51 -12.17
N LEU A 33 30.90 16.98 -12.85
CA LEU A 33 31.91 16.08 -13.43
C LEU A 33 32.66 15.27 -12.39
N LEU A 34 33.04 15.89 -11.26
CA LEU A 34 33.69 15.18 -10.15
C LEU A 34 32.79 14.09 -9.56
N LYS A 35 31.47 14.34 -9.46
CA LYS A 35 30.50 13.35 -8.99
C LYS A 35 30.43 12.14 -9.92
N GLU A 36 30.37 12.34 -11.23
CA GLU A 36 30.34 11.24 -12.21
C GLU A 36 31.64 10.42 -12.17
N ILE A 37 32.80 11.08 -12.13
CA ILE A 37 34.10 10.41 -12.01
C ILE A 37 34.18 9.60 -10.72
N TYR A 38 33.72 10.16 -9.60
CA TYR A 38 33.69 9.44 -8.32
C TYR A 38 32.81 8.19 -8.37
N ILE A 39 31.63 8.28 -8.99
CA ILE A 39 30.74 7.13 -9.17
C ILE A 39 31.41 6.04 -10.01
N LEU A 40 32.08 6.41 -11.11
CA LEU A 40 32.79 5.46 -11.97
C LEU A 40 33.96 4.77 -11.23
N ILE A 41 34.74 5.52 -10.45
CA ILE A 41 35.82 4.98 -9.61
C ILE A 41 35.24 4.02 -8.57
N PHE A 42 34.13 4.39 -7.93
CA PHE A 42 33.48 3.57 -6.91
C PHE A 42 32.96 2.26 -7.49
N ILE A 43 32.29 2.29 -8.65
CA ILE A 43 31.82 1.10 -9.35
C ILE A 43 33.00 0.23 -9.78
N GLY A 44 34.06 0.82 -10.35
CA GLY A 44 35.25 0.09 -10.76
C GLY A 44 35.95 -0.62 -9.60
N LEU A 45 36.15 0.08 -8.48
CA LEU A 45 36.69 -0.51 -7.25
C LEU A 45 35.80 -1.62 -6.72
N PHE A 46 34.48 -1.45 -6.76
CA PHE A 46 33.52 -2.45 -6.31
C PHE A 46 33.58 -3.73 -7.16
N VAL A 47 33.66 -3.60 -8.49
CA VAL A 47 33.83 -4.74 -9.41
C VAL A 47 35.16 -5.45 -9.19
N ILE A 48 36.27 -4.70 -9.02
CA ILE A 48 37.58 -5.27 -8.70
C ILE A 48 37.54 -6.00 -7.35
N LEU A 49 36.84 -5.45 -6.35
CA LEU A 49 36.64 -6.08 -5.04
C LEU A 49 35.86 -7.40 -5.18
N ILE A 50 34.77 -7.41 -5.95
CA ILE A 50 33.99 -8.62 -6.22
C ILE A 50 34.85 -9.66 -6.95
N TYR A 51 35.60 -9.25 -7.97
CA TYR A 51 36.41 -10.17 -8.78
C TYR A 51 37.58 -10.75 -7.99
N ARG A 52 38.15 -9.98 -7.04
CA ARG A 52 39.23 -10.43 -6.16
C ARG A 52 38.72 -11.22 -4.96
N TRP A 53 37.40 -11.27 -4.74
CA TRP A 53 36.82 -12.02 -3.63
C TRP A 53 36.72 -13.50 -4.01
N ASN A 54 37.39 -14.35 -3.24
CA ASN A 54 37.36 -15.79 -3.44
C ASN A 54 35.94 -16.33 -3.19
N PHE A 55 35.33 -16.95 -4.22
CA PHE A 55 33.91 -17.35 -4.25
C PHE A 55 33.50 -18.28 -3.10
N ASP A 56 34.43 -19.08 -2.55
CA ASP A 56 34.16 -20.01 -1.46
C ASP A 56 33.72 -19.33 -0.15
N LYS A 57 33.99 -18.02 0.00
CA LYS A 57 33.52 -17.23 1.15
C LYS A 57 32.33 -16.33 0.83
N ALA A 58 31.86 -16.33 -0.42
CA ALA A 58 30.75 -15.48 -0.85
C ALA A 58 29.46 -15.88 -0.14
N ASP A 59 29.20 -17.17 0.03
CA ASP A 59 27.98 -17.67 0.67
C ASP A 59 27.82 -17.17 2.12
N MET A 60 28.90 -17.23 2.93
CA MET A 60 28.88 -16.70 4.30
C MET A 60 28.64 -15.19 4.32
N PHE A 61 29.20 -14.45 3.36
CA PHE A 61 29.02 -13.01 3.25
C PHE A 61 27.59 -12.65 2.81
N PHE A 62 27.00 -13.41 1.88
CA PHE A 62 25.61 -13.23 1.46
C PHE A 62 24.63 -13.53 2.59
N ASP A 63 24.87 -14.56 3.40
CA ASP A 63 24.06 -14.84 4.58
C ASP A 63 24.17 -13.74 5.64
N PHE A 64 25.37 -13.20 5.85
CA PHE A 64 25.58 -12.05 6.72
C PHE A 64 24.87 -10.79 6.20
N LEU A 65 24.99 -10.50 4.90
CA LEU A 65 24.30 -9.39 4.24
C LEU A 65 22.78 -9.53 4.38
N LYS A 66 22.24 -10.71 4.07
CA LYS A 66 20.80 -11.00 4.15
C LYS A 66 20.26 -10.80 5.56
N THR A 67 21.05 -11.17 6.57
CA THR A 67 20.71 -10.98 7.98
C THR A 67 20.82 -9.51 8.41
N SER A 68 21.86 -8.82 7.95
CA SER A 68 22.13 -7.42 8.30
C SER A 68 21.27 -6.40 7.54
N PHE A 69 20.66 -6.81 6.43
CA PHE A 69 19.85 -5.93 5.59
C PHE A 69 18.55 -5.50 6.28
N TRP A 70 17.96 -6.36 7.11
CA TRP A 70 16.68 -6.06 7.76
C TRP A 70 16.77 -4.91 8.78
N PRO A 71 17.74 -4.87 9.72
CA PRO A 71 17.96 -3.70 10.57
C PRO A 71 18.21 -2.42 9.78
N LEU A 72 18.91 -2.52 8.65
CA LEU A 72 19.27 -1.38 7.82
C LEU A 72 18.05 -0.81 7.09
N ILE A 73 17.15 -1.67 6.59
CA ILE A 73 15.84 -1.26 6.06
C ILE A 73 15.01 -0.57 7.15
N VAL A 74 14.95 -1.14 8.36
CA VAL A 74 14.17 -0.56 9.47
C VAL A 74 14.71 0.83 9.84
N LEU A 75 16.03 0.96 9.96
CA LEU A 75 16.67 2.23 10.28
C LEU A 75 16.45 3.26 9.16
N PHE A 76 16.52 2.83 7.90
CA PHE A 76 16.23 3.66 6.75
C PHE A 76 14.76 4.10 6.69
N ALA A 77 13.81 3.20 7.01
CA ALA A 77 12.39 3.53 7.09
C ALA A 77 12.12 4.55 8.21
N ILE A 78 12.70 4.37 9.40
CA ILE A 78 12.60 5.35 10.49
C ILE A 78 13.13 6.72 10.04
N PHE A 79 14.22 6.75 9.27
CA PHE A 79 14.79 7.99 8.76
C PHE A 79 13.90 8.68 7.72
N LEU A 80 13.33 7.91 6.78
CA LEU A 80 12.40 8.42 5.76
C LEU A 80 11.11 8.97 6.38
N PHE A 81 10.57 8.28 7.38
CA PHE A 81 9.30 8.63 8.01
C PHE A 81 9.45 9.44 9.30
N LYS A 82 10.62 10.02 9.57
CA LYS A 82 10.90 10.70 10.84
C LYS A 82 9.91 11.85 11.12
N ASN A 83 9.47 12.55 10.08
CA ASN A 83 8.57 13.70 10.20
C ASN A 83 7.13 13.24 10.49
N GLU A 84 6.70 12.16 9.83
CA GLU A 84 5.40 11.53 9.98
C GLU A 84 5.27 10.87 11.36
N ILE A 85 6.31 10.13 11.79
CA ILE A 85 6.39 9.51 13.11
C ILE A 85 6.34 10.60 14.20
N SER A 86 7.08 11.70 14.03
CA SER A 86 7.04 12.84 14.97
C SER A 86 5.64 13.46 15.05
N SER A 87 4.98 13.65 13.91
CA SER A 87 3.58 14.12 13.85
C SER A 87 2.62 13.17 14.56
N LEU A 88 2.76 11.86 14.39
CA LEU A 88 1.91 10.86 15.04
C LEU A 88 2.11 10.83 16.57
N ILE A 89 3.35 10.96 17.04
CA ILE A 89 3.64 11.04 18.48
C ILE A 89 3.06 12.34 19.07
N SER A 90 3.14 13.46 18.35
CA SER A 90 2.60 14.75 18.81
C SER A 90 1.07 14.78 18.92
N LYS A 91 0.36 13.96 18.14
CA LYS A 91 -1.11 13.94 18.08
C LYS A 91 -1.77 13.05 19.13
N GLY A 92 -0.98 12.44 20.02
CA GLY A 92 -1.48 11.52 21.03
C GLY A 92 -1.83 10.17 20.41
N ILE A 93 -1.02 9.15 20.72
CA ILE A 93 -1.29 7.78 20.27
C ILE A 93 -2.49 7.26 21.07
N VAL A 94 -3.61 7.03 20.40
CA VAL A 94 -4.76 6.32 20.98
C VAL A 94 -4.47 4.84 20.87
N ILE A 95 -4.04 4.23 21.97
CA ILE A 95 -3.85 2.77 22.03
C ILE A 95 -5.20 2.15 22.36
N ILE A 96 -5.74 1.39 21.40
CA ILE A 96 -6.95 0.58 21.58
C ILE A 96 -6.50 -0.78 22.11
N LEU A 97 -6.79 -1.05 23.38
CA LEU A 97 -6.50 -2.36 23.96
C LEU A 97 -7.58 -3.39 23.59
N PRO A 98 -7.24 -4.69 23.56
CA PRO A 98 -8.22 -5.76 23.48
C PRO A 98 -9.26 -5.60 24.61
N GLY A 99 -10.53 -5.43 24.26
CA GLY A 99 -11.61 -5.08 25.21
C GLY A 99 -12.23 -3.70 25.00
N GLY A 100 -11.76 -2.90 24.03
CA GLY A 100 -12.41 -1.64 23.64
C GLY A 100 -12.07 -0.44 24.51
N HIS A 101 -11.18 -0.61 25.49
CA HIS A 101 -10.67 0.51 26.28
C HIS A 101 -9.67 1.34 25.46
N GLN A 102 -9.95 2.64 25.35
CA GLN A 102 -9.06 3.60 24.73
C GLN A 102 -8.32 4.35 25.83
N LEU A 103 -6.99 4.20 25.92
CA LEU A 103 -6.19 5.03 26.81
C LEU A 103 -5.75 6.28 26.03
N ARG A 104 -6.37 7.43 26.35
CA ARG A 104 -5.89 8.74 25.91
C ARG A 104 -4.93 9.29 26.96
N LEU A 105 -3.63 9.29 26.64
CA LEU A 105 -2.55 9.73 27.55
C LEU A 105 -2.49 11.25 27.80
N ASN A 106 -3.52 12.04 27.43
CA ASN A 106 -3.43 13.50 27.52
C ASN A 106 -4.78 14.24 27.61
N GLU A 107 -5.74 13.71 28.38
CA GLU A 107 -7.04 14.38 28.57
C GLU A 107 -6.96 15.37 29.76
N PRO A 108 -7.08 16.69 29.55
CA PRO A 108 -7.14 17.65 30.65
C PRO A 108 -8.44 17.45 31.44
N ALA A 109 -8.35 17.60 32.76
CA ALA A 109 -9.46 17.36 33.69
C ALA A 109 -10.74 18.11 33.28
N PRO A 110 -11.92 17.45 33.29
CA PRO A 110 -13.17 18.08 32.91
C PRO A 110 -13.52 19.21 33.89
N GLN A 111 -13.55 20.44 33.38
CA GLN A 111 -14.06 21.59 34.12
C GLN A 111 -15.59 21.47 34.21
N GLN A 112 -16.10 21.40 35.43
CA GLN A 112 -17.54 21.37 35.71
C GLN A 112 -18.15 22.75 35.45
N GLU A 113 -18.96 22.86 34.39
CA GLU A 113 -19.80 24.03 34.17
C GLU A 113 -20.90 24.09 35.24
N THR A 114 -20.98 25.22 35.93
CA THR A 114 -21.96 25.51 36.97
C THR A 114 -23.28 25.88 36.31
N ILE A 115 -24.29 25.02 36.46
CA ILE A 115 -25.62 25.19 35.88
C ILE A 115 -26.33 26.38 36.55
N GLN A 116 -26.50 27.47 35.80
CA GLN A 116 -27.27 28.65 36.20
C GLN A 116 -28.76 28.42 35.92
N LYS A 117 -29.59 28.72 36.92
CA LYS A 117 -31.00 28.35 37.04
C LYS A 117 -31.93 29.39 36.38
N ASN A 118 -32.64 28.94 35.34
CA ASN A 118 -34.00 29.34 34.86
C ASN A 118 -34.28 30.80 34.43
N PRO A 119 -34.94 30.97 33.27
CA PRO A 119 -36.28 31.58 33.28
C PRO A 119 -37.35 30.86 32.42
N GLU A 120 -38.55 30.82 33.00
CA GLU A 120 -39.94 30.71 32.48
C GLU A 120 -40.42 29.67 31.41
N PRO A 121 -41.66 29.15 31.54
CA PRO A 121 -42.08 27.87 30.96
C PRO A 121 -42.67 27.93 29.54
N LYS A 122 -42.62 29.05 28.82
CA LYS A 122 -43.30 29.19 27.51
C LYS A 122 -42.43 28.83 26.29
N ILE A 123 -41.14 28.59 26.49
CA ILE A 123 -40.20 28.21 25.40
C ILE A 123 -39.98 26.69 25.34
N ILE A 124 -40.45 25.92 26.34
CA ILE A 124 -40.16 24.49 26.48
C ILE A 124 -40.82 23.63 25.38
N GLU A 125 -41.98 24.01 24.86
CA GLU A 125 -42.64 23.28 23.77
C GLU A 125 -41.93 23.47 22.42
N ASP A 126 -41.51 24.69 22.12
CA ASP A 126 -40.73 25.02 20.91
C ASP A 126 -39.36 24.31 20.89
N TYR A 127 -38.72 24.15 22.06
CA TYR A 127 -37.48 23.38 22.19
C TYR A 127 -37.71 21.88 22.03
N LYS A 128 -38.78 21.31 22.59
CA LYS A 128 -39.10 19.88 22.46
C LYS A 128 -39.42 19.50 21.02
N GLU A 129 -40.06 20.39 20.25
CA GLU A 129 -40.36 20.13 18.84
C GLU A 129 -39.10 20.20 17.96
N LYS A 130 -38.22 21.20 18.19
CA LYS A 130 -36.91 21.28 17.52
C LYS A 130 -36.00 20.09 17.86
N GLU A 131 -36.02 19.62 19.10
CA GLU A 131 -35.26 18.44 19.52
C GLU A 131 -35.74 17.16 18.82
N LYS A 132 -37.06 16.94 18.73
CA LYS A 132 -37.63 15.82 17.96
C LYS A 132 -37.24 15.89 16.49
N LEU A 133 -37.28 17.07 15.86
CA LEU A 133 -36.87 17.25 14.47
C LEU A 133 -35.38 16.95 14.27
N HIS A 134 -34.53 17.37 15.21
CA HIS A 134 -33.10 17.07 15.19
C HIS A 134 -32.81 15.56 15.31
N LEU A 135 -33.52 14.86 16.20
CA LEU A 135 -33.37 13.40 16.36
C LEU A 135 -33.77 12.64 15.09
N VAL A 136 -34.88 13.00 14.45
CA VAL A 136 -35.30 12.39 13.17
C VAL A 136 -34.28 12.64 12.06
N LYS A 137 -33.71 13.86 12.00
CA LYS A 137 -32.67 14.20 11.02
C LYS A 137 -31.37 13.42 11.26
N ILE A 138 -30.94 13.25 12.51
CA ILE A 138 -29.76 12.46 12.88
C ILE A 138 -29.97 10.98 12.51
N GLU A 139 -31.16 10.42 12.80
CA GLU A 139 -31.48 9.04 12.43
C GLU A 139 -31.51 8.86 10.91
N ALA A 140 -32.12 9.79 10.17
CA ALA A 140 -32.14 9.77 8.71
C ALA A 140 -30.73 9.88 8.11
N LEU A 141 -29.88 10.76 8.65
CA LEU A 141 -28.48 10.89 8.26
C LEU A 141 -27.68 9.62 8.61
N GLY A 142 -27.92 9.01 9.77
CA GLY A 142 -27.31 7.74 10.17
C GLY A 142 -27.67 6.60 9.23
N LYS A 143 -28.96 6.45 8.88
CA LYS A 143 -29.42 5.48 7.88
C LYS A 143 -28.78 5.72 6.51
N SER A 144 -28.71 6.98 6.08
CA SER A 144 -28.07 7.35 4.81
C SER A 144 -26.57 7.03 4.79
N TYR A 145 -25.86 7.31 5.89
CA TYR A 145 -24.44 6.99 6.03
C TYR A 145 -24.18 5.48 5.98
N VAL A 146 -24.98 4.68 6.68
CA VAL A 146 -24.86 3.20 6.65
C VAL A 146 -25.15 2.66 5.25
N ALA A 147 -26.17 3.18 4.58
CA ALA A 147 -26.50 2.79 3.21
C ALA A 147 -25.36 3.13 2.23
N LEU A 148 -24.81 4.36 2.30
CA LEU A 148 -23.70 4.79 1.47
C LEU A 148 -22.43 3.98 1.73
N LYS A 149 -22.10 3.71 3.00
CA LYS A 149 -20.96 2.88 3.38
C LYS A 149 -21.12 1.46 2.84
N THR A 150 -22.32 0.89 2.93
CA THR A 150 -22.62 -0.44 2.39
C THR A 150 -22.48 -0.47 0.87
N GLN A 151 -23.02 0.55 0.18
CA GLN A 151 -22.88 0.69 -1.27
C GLN A 151 -21.41 0.79 -1.68
N LEU A 152 -20.61 1.59 -0.99
CA LEU A 152 -19.17 1.72 -1.25
C LEU A 152 -18.43 0.40 -1.07
N ILE A 153 -18.69 -0.32 0.02
CA ILE A 153 -18.10 -1.65 0.28
C ILE A 153 -18.47 -2.62 -0.84
N ASN A 154 -19.75 -2.66 -1.23
CA ASN A 154 -20.21 -3.53 -2.31
C ASN A 154 -19.54 -3.16 -3.63
N THR A 155 -19.50 -1.89 -4.02
CA THR A 155 -18.81 -1.45 -5.24
C THR A 155 -17.34 -1.86 -5.24
N GLN A 156 -16.64 -1.74 -4.11
CA GLN A 156 -15.25 -2.16 -3.99
C GLN A 156 -15.08 -3.68 -4.19
N ILE A 157 -15.99 -4.48 -3.63
CA ILE A 157 -15.99 -5.94 -3.81
C ILE A 157 -16.24 -6.31 -5.28
N TYR A 158 -17.22 -5.67 -5.92
CA TYR A 158 -17.55 -5.93 -7.33
C TYR A 158 -16.37 -5.58 -8.25
N LEU A 159 -15.70 -4.44 -8.01
CA LEU A 159 -14.51 -4.04 -8.76
C LEU A 159 -13.35 -5.01 -8.57
N ASP A 160 -13.14 -5.51 -7.35
CA ASP A 160 -12.12 -6.53 -7.08
C ASP A 160 -12.43 -7.83 -7.82
N PHE A 161 -13.68 -8.29 -7.79
CA PHE A 161 -14.11 -9.48 -8.52
C PHE A 161 -14.01 -9.30 -10.04
N GLU A 162 -14.35 -8.14 -10.59
CA GLU A 162 -14.18 -7.88 -12.02
C GLU A 162 -12.70 -7.94 -12.43
N ARG A 163 -11.80 -7.35 -11.63
CA ARG A 163 -10.35 -7.43 -11.88
C ARG A 163 -9.85 -8.87 -11.83
N ASN A 164 -10.29 -9.64 -10.83
CA ASN A 164 -9.93 -11.04 -10.71
C ASN A 164 -10.46 -11.86 -11.90
N TYR A 165 -11.72 -11.62 -12.32
CA TYR A 165 -12.32 -12.30 -13.46
C TYR A 165 -11.56 -12.03 -14.76
N ARG A 166 -11.07 -10.80 -14.98
CA ARG A 166 -10.28 -10.47 -16.18
C ARG A 166 -8.99 -11.29 -16.29
N VAL A 167 -8.34 -11.59 -15.16
CA VAL A 167 -7.02 -12.25 -15.12
C VAL A 167 -7.11 -13.77 -14.95
N VAL A 168 -8.13 -14.28 -14.24
CA VAL A 168 -8.29 -15.72 -13.99
C VAL A 168 -8.52 -16.50 -15.28
N PHE A 169 -7.94 -17.70 -15.38
CA PHE A 169 -8.19 -18.64 -16.47
C PHE A 169 -9.42 -19.51 -16.22
N GLY A 170 -10.08 -19.99 -17.27
CA GLY A 170 -11.22 -20.90 -17.17
C GLY A 170 -10.89 -22.17 -16.37
N SER A 171 -9.72 -22.77 -16.63
CA SER A 171 -9.28 -23.97 -15.89
C SER A 171 -9.09 -23.73 -14.38
N GLN A 172 -8.72 -22.51 -13.97
CA GLN A 172 -8.61 -22.13 -12.57
C GLN A 172 -9.99 -21.91 -11.94
N VAL A 173 -10.96 -21.37 -12.70
CA VAL A 173 -12.36 -21.26 -12.25
C VAL A 173 -12.95 -22.65 -12.01
N ASP A 174 -12.65 -23.62 -12.87
CA ASP A 174 -13.11 -25.00 -12.67
C ASP A 174 -12.44 -25.68 -11.46
N LEU A 175 -11.17 -25.38 -11.20
CA LEU A 175 -10.52 -25.77 -9.95
C LEU A 175 -11.24 -25.16 -8.73
N LEU A 176 -11.60 -23.87 -8.76
CA LEU A 176 -12.35 -23.23 -7.68
C LEU A 176 -13.71 -23.92 -7.46
N LYS A 177 -14.46 -24.24 -8.53
CA LYS A 177 -15.74 -24.97 -8.42
C LYS A 177 -15.54 -26.34 -7.77
N ARG A 178 -14.48 -27.07 -8.14
CA ARG A 178 -14.12 -28.35 -7.51
C ARG A 178 -13.81 -28.19 -6.03
N LEU A 179 -12.97 -27.22 -5.67
CA LEU A 179 -12.67 -26.92 -4.26
C LEU A 179 -13.93 -26.53 -3.46
N ARG A 180 -14.89 -25.83 -4.06
CA ARG A 180 -16.20 -25.55 -3.45
C ARG A 180 -17.01 -26.81 -3.17
N SER A 181 -16.98 -27.80 -4.06
CA SER A 181 -17.74 -29.06 -3.88
C SER A 181 -17.24 -29.97 -2.78
N ILE A 182 -15.97 -29.84 -2.38
CA ILE A 182 -15.31 -30.68 -1.35
C ILE A 182 -15.05 -29.90 -0.04
N PHE A 183 -15.54 -28.67 0.06
CA PHE A 183 -15.42 -27.87 1.27
C PHE A 183 -16.21 -28.55 2.41
N PRO A 184 -15.67 -28.66 3.65
CA PRO A 184 -14.48 -28.00 4.18
C PRO A 184 -13.17 -28.81 4.12
N THR A 185 -13.15 -29.99 3.50
CA THR A 185 -12.00 -30.92 3.55
C THR A 185 -10.78 -30.43 2.76
N GLY A 186 -11.00 -29.69 1.67
CA GLY A 186 -9.93 -29.26 0.76
C GLY A 186 -9.43 -30.40 -0.14
N GLN A 187 -8.46 -30.10 -1.01
CA GLN A 187 -7.85 -31.06 -1.94
C GLN A 187 -6.34 -31.13 -1.75
N ALA A 188 -5.79 -32.33 -1.71
CA ALA A 188 -4.36 -32.52 -1.58
C ALA A 188 -3.59 -31.92 -2.77
N GLY A 189 -2.44 -31.31 -2.49
CA GLY A 189 -1.63 -30.64 -3.51
C GLY A 189 -1.26 -31.55 -4.69
N LYS A 190 -0.98 -32.83 -4.41
CA LYS A 190 -0.69 -33.85 -5.45
C LYS A 190 -1.82 -33.99 -6.48
N ASP A 191 -3.08 -33.93 -6.06
CA ASP A 191 -4.23 -34.12 -6.94
C ASP A 191 -4.47 -32.87 -7.81
N ILE A 192 -4.15 -31.69 -7.28
CA ILE A 192 -4.20 -30.44 -8.06
C ILE A 192 -3.06 -30.40 -9.07
N ILE A 193 -1.86 -30.90 -8.73
CA ILE A 193 -0.75 -31.03 -9.69
C ILE A 193 -1.16 -31.89 -10.89
N PHE A 194 -1.82 -33.04 -10.66
CA PHE A 194 -2.34 -33.85 -11.77
C PHE A 194 -3.37 -33.12 -12.62
N THR A 195 -4.22 -32.31 -11.99
CA THR A 195 -5.17 -31.44 -12.70
C THR A 195 -4.43 -30.42 -13.57
N PHE A 196 -3.40 -29.76 -13.03
CA PHE A 196 -2.57 -28.81 -13.78
C PHE A 196 -1.85 -29.47 -14.97
N ILE A 197 -1.23 -30.64 -14.79
CA ILE A 197 -0.57 -31.37 -15.89
C ILE A 197 -1.56 -31.70 -17.00
N SER A 198 -2.79 -32.07 -16.64
CA SER A 198 -3.86 -32.35 -17.61
C SER A 198 -4.27 -31.08 -18.36
N THR A 199 -4.45 -29.97 -17.66
CA THR A 199 -4.70 -28.64 -18.24
C THR A 199 -3.57 -28.24 -19.19
N GLN A 200 -2.31 -28.39 -18.79
CA GLN A 200 -1.14 -28.04 -19.60
C GLN A 200 -1.09 -28.79 -20.94
N ARG A 201 -1.56 -30.06 -20.98
CA ARG A 201 -1.65 -30.85 -22.21
C ARG A 201 -2.77 -30.38 -23.14
N LEU A 202 -3.90 -29.97 -22.58
CA LEU A 202 -5.06 -29.50 -23.36
C LEU A 202 -4.85 -28.10 -23.93
N PHE A 203 -4.00 -27.31 -23.29
CA PHE A 203 -3.97 -25.86 -23.45
C PHE A 203 -2.55 -25.35 -23.62
N PRO A 204 -2.12 -25.10 -24.88
CA PRO A 204 -0.74 -24.72 -25.20
C PRO A 204 -0.24 -23.46 -24.49
N VAL A 205 -1.12 -22.55 -24.07
CA VAL A 205 -0.76 -21.33 -23.31
C VAL A 205 -0.03 -21.63 -22.01
N PHE A 206 -0.25 -22.80 -21.42
CA PHE A 206 0.40 -23.23 -20.19
C PHE A 206 1.66 -24.06 -20.42
N ALA A 207 2.09 -24.30 -21.67
CA ALA A 207 3.24 -25.17 -21.95
C ALA A 207 4.54 -24.70 -21.25
N SER A 208 4.72 -23.39 -21.10
CA SER A 208 5.86 -22.79 -20.40
C SER A 208 5.62 -22.52 -18.91
N TRP A 209 4.41 -22.76 -18.41
CA TRP A 209 4.04 -22.44 -17.04
C TRP A 209 4.44 -23.54 -16.07
N THR A 210 4.87 -23.15 -14.88
CA THR A 210 5.07 -24.06 -13.74
C THR A 210 3.79 -24.17 -12.90
N PHE A 211 3.65 -25.24 -12.11
CA PHE A 211 2.55 -25.38 -11.16
C PHE A 211 2.44 -24.18 -10.21
N THR A 212 3.58 -23.68 -9.73
CA THR A 212 3.63 -22.49 -8.86
C THR A 212 3.06 -21.26 -9.56
N GLN A 213 3.43 -21.01 -10.83
CA GLN A 213 2.88 -19.88 -11.60
C GLN A 213 1.37 -20.02 -11.80
N TYR A 214 0.90 -21.22 -12.11
CA TYR A 214 -0.53 -21.51 -12.24
C TYR A 214 -1.31 -21.26 -10.94
N MET A 215 -0.76 -21.62 -9.78
CA MET A 215 -1.43 -21.43 -8.50
C MET A 215 -1.26 -20.03 -7.90
N ASN A 216 -0.19 -19.32 -8.27
CA ASN A 216 0.20 -18.06 -7.65
C ASN A 216 -0.93 -17.01 -7.69
N PHE A 217 -1.65 -16.88 -8.80
CA PHE A 217 -2.75 -15.93 -8.91
C PHE A 217 -3.87 -16.22 -7.90
N LEU A 218 -4.27 -17.50 -7.75
CA LEU A 218 -5.35 -17.89 -6.85
C LEU A 218 -4.97 -17.66 -5.38
N LEU A 219 -3.72 -17.94 -5.02
CA LEU A 219 -3.17 -17.71 -3.68
C LEU A 219 -3.05 -16.22 -3.36
N THR A 220 -2.39 -15.44 -4.23
CA THR A 220 -2.16 -14.00 -4.02
C THR A 220 -3.45 -13.18 -4.05
N SER A 221 -4.46 -13.62 -4.80
CA SER A 221 -5.79 -12.99 -4.82
C SER A 221 -6.68 -13.40 -3.64
N ASN A 222 -6.18 -14.27 -2.75
CA ASN A 222 -6.90 -14.86 -1.61
C ASN A 222 -8.19 -15.62 -2.02
N LEU A 223 -8.21 -16.23 -3.20
CA LEU A 223 -9.35 -17.06 -3.66
C LEU A 223 -9.26 -18.48 -3.10
N ILE A 224 -8.04 -18.95 -2.84
CA ILE A 224 -7.74 -20.20 -2.15
C ILE A 224 -6.71 -19.94 -1.05
N ASN A 225 -6.61 -20.86 -0.09
CA ASN A 225 -5.52 -20.94 0.86
C ASN A 225 -4.85 -22.32 0.76
N PHE A 226 -3.65 -22.45 1.33
CA PHE A 226 -2.91 -23.70 1.43
C PHE A 226 -2.57 -23.95 2.90
N SER A 227 -2.96 -25.11 3.43
CA SER A 227 -2.74 -25.50 4.83
C SER A 227 -2.71 -27.02 4.93
N ASN A 228 -1.80 -27.57 5.75
CA ASN A 228 -1.67 -29.02 5.95
C ASN A 228 -1.60 -29.82 4.63
N ASP A 229 -0.82 -29.35 3.66
CA ASP A 229 -0.69 -29.93 2.31
C ASP A 229 -1.97 -29.99 1.45
N ASN A 230 -3.03 -29.34 1.90
CA ASN A 230 -4.31 -29.23 1.21
C ASN A 230 -4.57 -27.78 0.79
N TYR A 231 -5.23 -27.64 -0.36
CA TYR A 231 -5.76 -26.37 -0.82
C TYR A 231 -7.25 -26.30 -0.51
N PHE A 232 -7.71 -25.15 0.00
CA PHE A 232 -9.12 -24.90 0.28
C PHE A 232 -9.57 -23.62 -0.41
N ILE A 233 -10.84 -23.58 -0.78
CA ILE A 233 -11.47 -22.33 -1.23
C ILE A 233 -11.73 -21.42 -0.02
N THR A 234 -11.44 -20.13 -0.16
CA THR A 234 -11.74 -19.14 0.88
C THR A 234 -13.19 -18.65 0.78
N ASP A 235 -13.67 -17.89 1.77
CA ASP A 235 -14.96 -17.19 1.67
C ASP A 235 -14.99 -16.21 0.49
N LYS A 236 -13.86 -15.52 0.24
CA LYS A 236 -13.70 -14.65 -0.93
C LYS A 236 -13.81 -15.45 -2.23
N GLY A 237 -13.19 -16.62 -2.32
CA GLY A 237 -13.30 -17.52 -3.47
C GLY A 237 -14.74 -17.99 -3.72
N LYS A 238 -15.48 -18.36 -2.67
CA LYS A 238 -16.90 -18.74 -2.77
C LYS A 238 -17.75 -17.58 -3.26
N ALA A 239 -17.56 -16.38 -2.70
CA ALA A 239 -18.27 -15.17 -3.11
C ALA A 239 -17.94 -14.76 -4.56
N PHE A 240 -16.69 -14.93 -4.99
CA PHE A 240 -16.27 -14.71 -6.37
C PHE A 240 -16.96 -15.66 -7.35
N LEU A 241 -17.08 -16.96 -7.02
CA LEU A 241 -17.84 -17.89 -7.85
C LEU A 241 -19.33 -17.51 -7.94
N ALA A 242 -19.95 -17.13 -6.82
CA ALA A 242 -21.34 -16.67 -6.80
C ALA A 242 -21.53 -15.40 -7.66
N TYR A 243 -20.59 -14.47 -7.63
CA TYR A 243 -20.58 -13.28 -8.48
C TYR A 243 -20.57 -13.63 -9.97
N ILE A 244 -19.74 -14.59 -10.39
CA ILE A 244 -19.68 -15.07 -11.79
C ILE A 244 -21.02 -15.68 -12.21
N GLU A 245 -21.61 -16.50 -11.34
CA GLU A 245 -22.88 -17.18 -11.57
C GLU A 245 -24.05 -16.19 -11.69
N ILE A 246 -24.15 -15.21 -10.78
CA ILE A 246 -25.22 -14.21 -10.75
C ILE A 246 -25.20 -13.33 -12.01
N LEU A 247 -24.00 -12.92 -12.45
CA LEU A 247 -23.86 -12.05 -13.62
C LEU A 247 -23.87 -12.81 -14.95
N ASN A 248 -24.01 -14.14 -14.90
CA ASN A 248 -24.02 -15.03 -16.06
C ASN A 248 -22.82 -14.76 -16.99
N TYR A 249 -21.64 -14.56 -16.40
CA TYR A 249 -20.42 -14.38 -17.17
C TYR A 249 -20.19 -15.62 -18.05
N PRO A 250 -19.80 -15.45 -19.32
CA PRO A 250 -19.49 -16.60 -20.16
C PRO A 250 -18.40 -17.42 -19.48
N GLN A 251 -18.54 -18.74 -19.56
CA GLN A 251 -17.44 -19.61 -19.16
C GLN A 251 -16.24 -19.24 -20.03
N LYS A 252 -15.17 -18.77 -19.38
CA LYS A 252 -13.95 -18.45 -20.10
C LYS A 252 -13.47 -19.72 -20.80
N GLY A 253 -13.50 -19.70 -22.12
CA GLY A 253 -12.75 -20.66 -22.90
C GLY A 253 -11.28 -20.39 -22.63
N LEU A 254 -10.58 -21.42 -22.15
CA LEU A 254 -9.19 -21.41 -21.67
C LEU A 254 -8.96 -20.64 -20.35
#